data_AF-A0A2H6FT71-F1
#
_entry.id   AF-A0A2H6FT71-F1
#
_cell.length_a   1.000
_cell.length_b   1.000
_cell.length_c   1.000
_cell.angle_alpha   90.00
_cell.angle_beta   90.00
_cell.angle_gamma   90.00
#
_symmetry.space_group_name_H-M   'P 1'
#
loop_
_entity.id
_entity.type
_entity.pdbx_description
1 polymer ?
#
loop_
_entity_poly.entity_id
_entity_poly.type
_entity_poly.pdbx_seq_one_letter_code
_entity_poly.pdbx_strand_id
1 'polypeptide(L)'
;MCSIQELPDVKAKILEKVKLSVQDADISALSNWSKAAEQCEKFIQESSDLTSRVKNFMDTLWHARDIDLTEQSLISTPKIKMSPKLEGSKARRGWVSMLSSKGILLNGHNKRYYTKSGQSVGIAFANEIDRPNLIDKWFLGLKDEPTDVVVLLCRDLEGNLNDVILPVAELNSTWKTLSRSGGQVKFNVRSRQGEYFLLDPNGEALNISKYRGKYQVLK
;
A
#
# COMPACT_ATOMS: atom_id res chain seq x y z
N MET A 1 12.96 -14.38 29.87
CA MET A 1 12.32 -13.73 28.70
C MET A 1 12.80 -12.29 28.68
N CYS A 2 13.32 -11.79 27.56
CA CYS A 2 13.78 -10.41 27.46
C CYS A 2 12.56 -9.49 27.19
N SER A 3 12.43 -8.43 27.98
CA SER A 3 11.40 -7.40 27.79
C SER A 3 11.80 -6.44 26.68
N ILE A 4 10.81 -5.89 25.98
CA ILE A 4 11.00 -4.84 24.96
C ILE A 4 11.81 -3.64 25.51
N GLN A 5 11.65 -3.34 26.80
CA GLN A 5 12.36 -2.25 27.47
C GLN A 5 13.87 -2.48 27.61
N GLU A 6 14.32 -3.74 27.53
CA GLU A 6 15.71 -4.15 27.68
C GLU A 6 16.45 -4.19 26.33
N LEU A 7 15.74 -4.00 25.20
CA LEU A 7 16.34 -4.04 23.86
C LEU A 7 17.48 -3.03 23.65
N PRO A 8 17.44 -1.79 24.19
CA PRO A 8 18.58 -0.87 24.13
C PRO A 8 19.82 -1.41 24.85
N ASP A 9 19.66 -2.06 26.00
CA ASP A 9 20.75 -2.64 26.78
C ASP A 9 21.33 -3.88 26.07
N VAL A 10 20.45 -4.67 25.43
CA VAL A 10 20.87 -5.79 24.57
C VAL A 10 21.66 -5.29 23.37
N LYS A 11 21.25 -4.19 22.72
CA LYS A 11 22.01 -3.55 21.63
C LYS A 11 23.40 -3.11 22.09
N ALA A 12 23.51 -2.48 23.27
CA ALA A 12 24.79 -2.08 23.83
C ALA A 12 25.75 -3.26 24.02
N LYS A 13 25.24 -4.38 24.58
CA LYS A 13 26.02 -5.62 24.74
C LYS A 13 26.43 -6.25 23.41
N ILE A 14 25.57 -6.22 22.39
CA ILE A 14 25.90 -6.73 21.05
C ILE A 14 27.01 -5.87 20.41
N LEU A 15 26.93 -4.55 20.53
CA LEU A 15 27.96 -3.64 20.00
C LEU A 15 29.31 -3.81 20.70
N GLU A 16 29.31 -4.12 22.00
CA GLU A 16 30.52 -4.48 22.73
C GLU A 16 31.15 -5.77 22.18
N LYS A 17 30.33 -6.78 21.86
CA LYS A 17 30.80 -8.03 21.21
C LYS A 17 31.32 -7.82 19.79
N VAL A 18 30.71 -6.91 19.02
CA VAL A 18 31.24 -6.47 17.73
C VAL A 18 32.63 -5.86 17.90
N LYS A 19 32.79 -4.95 18.86
CA LYS A 19 34.08 -4.28 19.14
C LYS A 19 35.18 -5.27 19.52
N LEU A 20 34.88 -6.24 20.39
CA LEU A 20 35.82 -7.30 20.77
C LEU A 20 36.19 -8.19 19.58
N SER A 21 35.22 -8.56 18.75
CA SER A 21 35.46 -9.40 17.56
C SER A 21 36.34 -8.71 16.50
N VAL A 22 36.28 -7.38 16.41
CA VAL A 22 37.20 -6.58 15.56
C VAL A 22 38.62 -6.60 16.12
N GLN A 23 38.79 -6.51 17.45
CA GLN A 23 40.10 -6.53 18.11
C GLN A 23 40.79 -7.89 17.98
N ASP A 24 40.01 -8.97 18.06
CA ASP A 24 40.52 -10.35 17.97
C ASP A 24 40.67 -10.85 16.52
N ALA A 25 40.38 -10.00 15.52
CA ALA A 25 40.36 -10.32 14.10
C ALA A 25 39.50 -11.56 13.73
N ASP A 26 38.48 -11.87 14.55
CA ASP A 26 37.54 -12.96 14.29
C ASP A 26 36.42 -12.50 13.34
N ILE A 27 36.65 -12.72 12.05
CA ILE A 27 35.76 -12.34 10.95
C ILE A 27 34.40 -13.07 11.05
N SER A 28 34.38 -14.31 11.56
CA SER A 28 33.16 -15.10 11.68
C SER A 28 32.28 -14.60 12.82
N ALA A 29 32.88 -14.32 13.99
CA ALA A 29 32.17 -13.72 15.12
C ALA A 29 31.67 -12.31 14.77
N LEU A 30 32.49 -11.50 14.08
CA LEU A 30 32.11 -10.17 13.62
C LEU A 30 30.84 -10.21 12.75
N SER A 31 30.80 -11.08 11.74
CA SER A 31 29.63 -11.21 10.86
C SER A 31 28.35 -11.58 11.63
N ASN A 32 28.46 -12.49 12.60
CA ASN A 32 27.33 -12.94 13.41
C ASN A 32 26.83 -11.82 14.34
N TRP A 33 27.73 -11.11 15.02
CA TRP A 33 27.35 -10.02 15.91
C TRP A 33 26.83 -8.79 15.16
N SER A 34 27.35 -8.50 13.97
CA SER A 34 26.80 -7.44 13.10
C SER A 34 25.37 -7.75 12.66
N LYS A 35 25.07 -9.00 12.25
CA LYS A 35 23.70 -9.42 11.92
C LYS A 35 22.77 -9.35 13.14
N ALA A 36 23.26 -9.72 14.32
CA ALA A 36 22.50 -9.60 15.56
C ALA A 36 22.19 -8.13 15.90
N ALA A 37 23.14 -7.21 15.64
CA ALA A 37 22.94 -5.78 15.85
C ALA A 37 21.86 -5.21 14.93
N GLU A 38 21.92 -5.56 13.64
CA GLU A 38 20.93 -5.15 12.63
C GLU A 38 19.52 -5.65 13.00
N GLN A 39 19.41 -6.91 13.42
CA GLN A 39 18.13 -7.49 13.82
C GLN A 39 17.59 -6.85 15.12
N CYS A 40 18.47 -6.52 16.07
CA CYS A 40 18.08 -5.83 17.31
C CYS A 40 17.57 -4.40 17.02
N GLU A 41 18.22 -3.68 16.09
CA GLU A 41 17.81 -2.35 15.66
C GLU A 41 16.44 -2.37 14.98
N LYS A 42 16.16 -3.40 14.17
CA LYS A 42 14.85 -3.62 13.58
C LYS A 42 13.76 -3.80 14.66
N PHE A 43 14.02 -4.60 15.70
CA PHE A 43 13.06 -4.79 16.79
C PHE A 43 12.80 -3.51 17.60
N ILE A 44 13.84 -2.70 17.85
CA ILE A 44 13.68 -1.38 18.50
C ILE A 44 12.77 -0.48 17.65
N GLN A 45 12.98 -0.45 16.33
CA GLN A 45 12.17 0.35 15.42
C GLN A 45 10.71 -0.10 15.38
N GLU A 46 10.47 -1.41 15.30
CA GLU A 46 9.12 -1.99 15.32
C GLU A 46 8.39 -1.71 16.63
N SER A 47 9.10 -1.79 17.77
CA SER A 47 8.53 -1.44 19.07
C SER A 47 8.16 0.05 19.14
N SER A 48 9.03 0.93 18.67
CA SER A 48 8.76 2.38 18.67
C SER A 48 7.55 2.75 17.81
N ASP A 49 7.41 2.12 16.63
CA ASP A 49 6.23 2.26 15.77
C ASP A 49 4.96 1.79 16.49
N LEU A 50 5.03 0.63 17.16
CA LEU A 50 3.89 0.08 17.89
C LEU A 50 3.47 1.00 19.06
N THR A 51 4.43 1.49 19.86
CA THR A 51 4.16 2.45 20.94
C THR A 51 3.50 3.72 20.40
N SER A 52 3.99 4.24 19.26
CA SER A 52 3.41 5.43 18.61
C SER A 52 1.97 5.19 18.14
N ARG A 53 1.70 4.02 17.56
CA ARG A 53 0.35 3.62 17.11
C ARG A 53 -0.63 3.45 18.26
N VAL A 54 -0.18 2.84 19.36
CA VAL A 54 -1.00 2.70 20.59
C VAL A 54 -1.30 4.06 21.18
N LYS A 55 -0.30 4.96 21.27
CA LYS A 55 -0.50 6.33 21.73
C LYS A 55 -1.52 7.07 20.87
N ASN A 56 -1.37 7.04 19.55
CA ASN A 56 -2.31 7.68 18.62
C ASN A 56 -3.73 7.10 18.76
N PHE A 57 -3.84 5.79 18.96
CA PHE A 57 -5.14 5.14 19.19
C PHE A 57 -5.77 5.60 20.51
N MET A 58 -4.99 5.68 21.59
CA MET A 58 -5.43 6.17 22.89
C MET A 58 -5.85 7.65 22.84
N ASP A 59 -5.06 8.51 22.19
CA ASP A 59 -5.40 9.92 21.99
C ASP A 59 -6.71 10.05 21.19
N THR A 60 -6.91 9.21 20.17
CA THR A 60 -8.15 9.17 19.39
C THR A 60 -9.35 8.72 20.24
N LEU A 61 -9.18 7.72 21.10
CA LEU A 61 -10.26 7.22 21.96
C LEU A 61 -10.67 8.22 23.05
N TRP A 62 -9.71 8.93 23.63
CA TRP A 62 -9.98 9.86 24.73
C TRP A 62 -10.43 11.24 24.26
N HIS A 63 -10.05 11.67 23.05
CA HIS A 63 -10.57 12.91 22.46
C HIS A 63 -11.88 12.75 21.68
N ALA A 64 -12.38 11.51 21.51
CA ALA A 64 -13.67 11.25 20.87
C ALA A 64 -14.89 11.40 21.80
N ARG A 65 -14.70 11.78 23.08
CA ARG A 65 -15.79 11.87 24.07
C ARG A 65 -16.30 13.27 24.40
N ASP A 66 -15.66 14.33 23.92
CA ASP A 66 -16.15 15.70 24.05
C ASP A 66 -16.67 16.21 22.71
N ILE A 67 -17.80 15.65 22.23
CA ILE A 67 -18.61 16.30 21.20
C ILE A 67 -19.89 16.75 21.89
N ASP A 68 -19.80 17.96 22.44
CA ASP A 68 -20.96 18.75 22.83
C ASP A 68 -21.70 19.14 21.54
N LEU A 69 -22.98 18.81 21.49
CA LEU A 69 -23.87 19.15 20.39
C LEU A 69 -24.25 20.62 20.53
N THR A 70 -23.46 21.52 19.96
CA THR A 70 -23.94 22.87 19.69
C THR A 70 -23.44 23.38 18.34
N GLU A 71 -24.42 23.82 17.57
CA GLU A 71 -24.35 24.39 16.24
C GLU A 71 -23.37 25.57 16.12
N GLN A 72 -22.92 25.77 14.87
CA GLN A 72 -22.26 26.96 14.33
C GLN A 72 -20.78 27.15 14.69
N SER A 73 -19.89 26.72 13.77
CA SER A 73 -18.92 27.67 13.19
C SER A 73 -18.27 27.10 11.92
N LEU A 74 -18.33 27.89 10.85
CA LEU A 74 -17.55 27.75 9.63
C LEU A 74 -16.07 28.00 9.95
N ILE A 75 -15.36 27.00 10.45
CA ILE A 75 -13.89 27.00 10.46
C ILE A 75 -13.44 25.62 10.02
N SER A 76 -12.75 25.60 8.87
CA SER A 76 -12.10 24.45 8.28
C SER A 76 -11.30 23.68 9.33
N THR A 77 -11.84 22.55 9.79
CA THR A 77 -11.09 21.59 10.57
C THR A 77 -9.88 21.13 9.75
N PRO A 78 -8.68 21.00 10.35
CA PRO A 78 -7.55 20.42 9.65
C PRO A 78 -7.95 19.00 9.24
N LYS A 79 -8.09 18.76 7.94
CA LYS A 79 -8.35 17.41 7.38
C LYS A 79 -7.27 16.50 7.95
N ILE A 80 -7.62 15.68 8.94
CA ILE A 80 -6.73 14.64 9.47
C ILE A 80 -6.35 13.78 8.28
N LYS A 81 -5.12 13.95 7.81
CA LYS A 81 -4.64 13.31 6.59
C LYS A 81 -4.51 11.81 6.88
N MET A 82 -5.45 11.04 6.37
CA MET A 82 -5.45 9.59 6.55
C MET A 82 -4.15 9.00 5.98
N SER A 83 -3.64 7.93 6.59
CA SER A 83 -2.48 7.25 6.01
C SER A 83 -2.84 6.65 4.64
N PRO A 84 -1.92 6.64 3.66
CA PRO A 84 -2.19 6.08 2.33
C PRO A 84 -2.67 4.62 2.37
N LYS A 85 -2.19 3.85 3.35
CA LYS A 85 -2.60 2.46 3.57
C LYS A 85 -4.07 2.36 3.97
N LEU A 86 -4.51 3.23 4.89
CA LEU A 86 -5.89 3.27 5.36
C LEU A 86 -6.83 3.76 4.26
N GLU A 87 -6.43 4.80 3.52
CA GLU A 87 -7.19 5.30 2.37
C GLU A 87 -7.41 4.24 1.32
N GLY A 88 -6.35 3.51 0.94
CA GLY A 88 -6.48 2.42 -0.01
C GLY A 88 -7.36 1.29 0.51
N SER A 89 -7.28 0.98 1.81
CA SER A 89 -8.16 -0.02 2.42
C SER A 89 -9.63 0.40 2.36
N LYS A 90 -9.93 1.67 2.67
CA LYS A 90 -11.27 2.26 2.56
C LYS A 90 -11.77 2.25 1.13
N ALA A 91 -10.95 2.67 0.16
CA ALA A 91 -11.30 2.71 -1.25
C ALA A 91 -11.67 1.31 -1.79
N ARG A 92 -10.84 0.30 -1.50
CA ARG A 92 -11.08 -1.08 -1.93
C ARG A 92 -12.37 -1.65 -1.34
N ARG A 93 -12.61 -1.47 -0.03
CA ARG A 93 -13.86 -1.92 0.60
C ARG A 93 -15.08 -1.22 0.01
N GLY A 94 -15.00 0.09 -0.22
CA GLY A 94 -16.08 0.86 -0.85
C GLY A 94 -16.40 0.35 -2.25
N TRP A 95 -15.37 0.11 -3.07
CA TRP A 95 -15.53 -0.40 -4.43
C TRP A 95 -16.12 -1.83 -4.44
N VAL A 96 -15.64 -2.73 -3.58
CA VAL A 96 -16.20 -4.09 -3.44
C VAL A 96 -17.65 -4.05 -2.96
N SER A 97 -17.99 -3.18 -2.01
CA SER A 97 -19.38 -3.00 -1.55
C SER A 97 -20.30 -2.53 -2.68
N MET A 98 -19.82 -1.59 -3.51
CA MET A 98 -20.53 -1.13 -4.70
C MET A 98 -20.73 -2.23 -5.74
N LEU A 99 -19.76 -3.14 -5.90
CA LEU A 99 -19.94 -4.31 -6.78
C LEU A 99 -21.00 -5.28 -6.24
N SER A 100 -21.02 -5.50 -4.93
CA SER A 100 -22.01 -6.37 -4.29
C SER A 100 -23.43 -5.86 -4.52
N SER A 101 -23.66 -4.53 -4.47
CA SER A 101 -24.97 -3.96 -4.79
C SER A 101 -25.38 -4.11 -6.27
N LYS A 102 -24.41 -4.38 -7.15
CA LYS A 102 -24.63 -4.74 -8.57
C LYS A 102 -24.70 -6.26 -8.81
N GLY A 103 -24.74 -7.07 -7.74
CA GLY A 103 -24.80 -8.53 -7.81
C GLY A 103 -23.48 -9.23 -8.11
N ILE A 104 -22.36 -8.49 -8.11
CA ILE A 104 -21.02 -9.04 -8.34
C ILE A 104 -20.36 -9.24 -6.97
N LEU A 105 -20.18 -10.51 -6.57
CA LEU A 105 -19.59 -10.85 -5.28
C LEU A 105 -18.12 -11.20 -5.46
N LEU A 106 -17.26 -10.51 -4.72
CA LEU A 106 -15.84 -10.81 -4.62
C LEU A 106 -15.51 -11.25 -3.19
N ASN A 107 -14.89 -12.43 -3.07
CA ASN A 107 -14.48 -12.99 -1.79
C ASN A 107 -12.99 -12.76 -1.58
N GLY A 108 -12.62 -12.08 -0.49
CA GLY A 108 -11.22 -11.82 -0.19
C GLY A 108 -11.01 -10.62 0.72
N HIS A 109 -9.75 -10.20 0.83
CA HIS A 109 -9.36 -9.13 1.73
C HIS A 109 -8.10 -8.42 1.26
N ASN A 110 -7.84 -7.24 1.83
CA ASN A 110 -6.72 -6.39 1.47
C ASN A 110 -6.66 -6.04 -0.02
N LYS A 111 -5.76 -6.66 -0.78
CA LYS A 111 -5.56 -6.44 -2.23
C LYS A 111 -5.91 -7.68 -3.05
N ARG A 112 -6.33 -8.78 -2.43
CA ARG A 112 -6.51 -10.09 -3.06
C ARG A 112 -7.94 -10.59 -2.88
N TYR A 113 -8.60 -10.84 -3.99
CA TYR A 113 -9.99 -11.25 -4.07
C TYR A 113 -10.17 -12.37 -5.09
N TYR A 114 -11.32 -13.02 -5.04
CA TYR A 114 -11.72 -14.08 -5.96
C TYR A 114 -13.17 -13.88 -6.38
N THR A 115 -13.45 -14.12 -7.67
CA THR A 115 -14.82 -14.19 -8.19
C THR A 115 -15.50 -15.48 -7.72
N LYS A 116 -16.80 -15.62 -8.00
CA LYS A 116 -17.53 -16.88 -7.75
C LYS A 116 -16.97 -18.05 -8.57
N SER A 117 -16.48 -17.77 -9.77
CA SER A 117 -15.84 -18.76 -10.66
C SER A 117 -14.41 -19.13 -10.22
N GLY A 118 -13.89 -18.52 -9.16
CA GLY A 118 -12.55 -18.78 -8.63
C GLY A 118 -11.44 -17.98 -9.30
N GLN A 119 -11.75 -17.08 -10.23
CA GLN A 119 -10.75 -16.21 -10.85
C GLN A 119 -10.15 -15.26 -9.82
N SER A 120 -8.84 -15.13 -9.87
CA SER A 120 -8.08 -14.29 -8.98
C SER A 120 -8.08 -12.82 -9.41
N VAL A 121 -8.41 -11.94 -8.46
CA VAL A 121 -8.56 -10.50 -8.68
C VAL A 121 -7.62 -9.73 -7.75
N GLY A 122 -6.67 -9.00 -8.34
CA GLY A 122 -5.77 -8.10 -7.62
C GLY A 122 -6.28 -6.66 -7.68
N ILE A 123 -6.50 -6.01 -6.52
CA ILE A 123 -7.03 -4.64 -6.47
C ILE A 123 -5.96 -3.68 -5.93
N ALA A 124 -5.47 -2.81 -6.81
CA ALA A 124 -4.49 -1.78 -6.49
C ALA A 124 -5.18 -0.43 -6.27
N PHE A 125 -4.58 0.44 -5.47
CA PHE A 125 -5.10 1.79 -5.24
C PHE A 125 -3.94 2.79 -5.20
N ALA A 126 -4.17 3.97 -5.77
CA ALA A 126 -3.36 5.15 -5.56
C ALA A 126 -4.22 6.41 -5.61
N ASN A 127 -3.77 7.44 -4.90
CA ASN A 127 -4.23 8.81 -5.15
C ASN A 127 -3.37 9.43 -6.25
N GLU A 128 -3.94 10.39 -6.95
CA GLU A 128 -3.23 11.26 -7.85
C GLU A 128 -2.19 12.06 -7.06
N ILE A 129 -1.05 12.32 -7.70
CA ILE A 129 0.04 13.04 -7.06
C ILE A 129 -0.11 14.54 -7.36
N ASP A 130 -0.42 15.31 -6.32
CA ASP A 130 -0.46 16.77 -6.34
C ASP A 130 0.97 17.35 -6.42
N ARG A 131 1.60 17.24 -7.60
CA ARG A 131 2.89 17.86 -7.95
C ARG A 131 2.89 18.22 -9.43
N PRO A 132 3.42 19.38 -9.86
CA PRO A 132 3.30 19.87 -11.23
C PRO A 132 3.67 18.88 -12.35
N ASN A 133 4.65 17.99 -12.13
CA ASN A 133 5.11 17.02 -13.12
C ASN A 133 4.43 15.63 -13.02
N LEU A 134 3.53 15.45 -12.05
CA LEU A 134 2.88 14.18 -11.70
C LEU A 134 1.35 14.29 -11.59
N ILE A 135 0.78 15.46 -11.91
CA ILE A 135 -0.65 15.60 -12.19
C ILE A 135 -1.04 14.61 -13.28
N ASP A 136 -2.26 14.09 -13.17
CA ASP A 136 -2.82 13.03 -13.99
C ASP A 136 -2.06 11.71 -13.90
N LYS A 137 -1.27 11.46 -12.84
CA LYS A 137 -0.50 10.20 -12.69
C LYS A 137 -0.78 9.46 -11.40
N TRP A 138 -0.82 8.14 -11.51
CA TRP A 138 -0.99 7.20 -10.42
C TRP A 138 0.07 6.11 -10.46
N PHE A 139 0.71 5.86 -9.31
CA PHE A 139 1.68 4.78 -9.15
C PHE A 139 1.10 3.72 -8.24
N LEU A 140 0.73 2.58 -8.83
CA LEU A 140 0.08 1.49 -8.13
C LEU A 140 1.01 0.28 -8.02
N GLY A 141 0.74 -0.58 -7.03
CA GLY A 141 1.51 -1.80 -6.82
C GLY A 141 0.66 -2.94 -6.27
N LEU A 142 0.79 -4.10 -6.90
CA LEU A 142 0.26 -5.38 -6.43
C LEU A 142 1.40 -6.32 -6.09
N LYS A 143 1.16 -7.27 -5.21
CA LYS A 143 2.12 -8.36 -4.97
C LYS A 143 2.29 -9.15 -6.26
N ASP A 144 3.53 -9.54 -6.58
CA ASP A 144 3.83 -10.34 -7.76
C ASP A 144 3.46 -11.81 -7.49
N GLU A 145 2.19 -12.12 -7.76
CA GLU A 145 1.61 -13.44 -7.59
C GLU A 145 0.61 -13.72 -8.72
N PRO A 146 0.32 -15.00 -9.05
CA PRO A 146 -0.60 -15.36 -10.13
C PRO A 146 -1.93 -14.62 -9.98
N THR A 147 -2.31 -13.84 -10.98
CA THR A 147 -3.48 -12.96 -10.98
C THR A 147 -4.14 -12.99 -12.34
N ASP A 148 -5.43 -13.25 -12.41
CA ASP A 148 -6.19 -13.34 -13.65
C ASP A 148 -6.71 -11.97 -14.09
N VAL A 149 -7.15 -11.15 -13.12
CA VAL A 149 -7.69 -9.81 -13.34
C VAL A 149 -7.06 -8.81 -12.39
N VAL A 150 -6.62 -7.67 -12.94
CA VAL A 150 -6.09 -6.54 -12.18
C VAL A 150 -7.10 -5.40 -12.20
N VAL A 151 -7.42 -4.86 -11.04
CA VAL A 151 -8.26 -3.68 -10.88
C VAL A 151 -7.38 -2.54 -10.38
N LEU A 152 -7.31 -1.46 -11.15
CA LEU A 152 -6.59 -0.25 -10.79
C LEU A 152 -7.60 0.80 -10.33
N LEU A 153 -7.54 1.16 -9.04
CA LEU A 153 -8.35 2.23 -8.47
C LEU A 153 -7.53 3.51 -8.39
N CYS A 154 -7.85 4.47 -9.25
CA CYS A 154 -7.19 5.76 -9.37
C CYS A 154 -8.10 6.84 -8.80
N ARG A 155 -7.73 7.45 -7.67
CA ARG A 155 -8.46 8.60 -7.12
C ARG A 155 -7.85 9.90 -7.62
N ASP A 156 -8.64 10.76 -8.25
CA ASP A 156 -8.18 12.09 -8.69
C ASP A 156 -8.08 13.10 -7.54
N LEU A 157 -7.56 14.30 -7.82
CA LEU A 157 -7.43 15.38 -6.84
C LEU A 157 -8.79 15.88 -6.33
N GLU A 158 -9.85 15.76 -7.13
CA GLU A 158 -11.23 16.08 -6.75
C GLU A 158 -11.85 15.00 -5.85
N GLY A 159 -11.23 13.83 -5.75
CA GLY A 159 -11.65 12.71 -4.91
C GLY A 159 -12.52 11.67 -5.62
N ASN A 160 -12.78 11.80 -6.92
CA ASN A 160 -13.48 10.79 -7.70
C ASN A 160 -12.62 9.54 -7.83
N LEU A 161 -13.25 8.39 -7.64
CA LEU A 161 -12.60 7.10 -7.76
C LEU A 161 -12.87 6.51 -9.15
N ASN A 162 -11.83 6.43 -9.97
CA ASN A 162 -11.87 5.83 -11.30
C ASN A 162 -11.32 4.41 -11.24
N ASP A 163 -12.02 3.46 -11.83
CA ASP A 163 -11.66 2.05 -11.82
C ASP A 163 -11.45 1.50 -13.23
N VAL A 164 -10.31 0.82 -13.41
CA VAL A 164 -9.93 0.17 -14.67
C VAL A 164 -9.72 -1.32 -14.41
N ILE A 165 -10.50 -2.17 -15.10
CA ILE A 165 -10.54 -3.62 -14.89
C ILE A 165 -9.82 -4.31 -16.04
N LEU A 166 -8.60 -4.78 -15.78
CA LEU A 166 -7.66 -5.32 -16.76
C LEU A 166 -7.58 -6.85 -16.66
N PRO A 167 -8.16 -7.61 -17.61
CA PRO A 167 -7.84 -9.02 -17.75
C PRO A 167 -6.37 -9.18 -18.10
N VAL A 168 -5.61 -9.94 -17.30
CA VAL A 168 -4.15 -10.09 -17.51
C VAL A 168 -3.86 -10.77 -18.85
N ALA A 169 -4.72 -11.69 -19.29
CA ALA A 169 -4.63 -12.31 -20.60
C ALA A 169 -4.71 -11.30 -21.75
N GLU A 170 -5.45 -10.20 -21.62
CA GLU A 170 -5.55 -9.16 -22.65
C GLU A 170 -4.38 -8.16 -22.61
N LEU A 171 -3.62 -8.12 -21.52
CA LEU A 171 -2.40 -7.30 -21.40
C LEU A 171 -1.18 -7.94 -22.09
N ASN A 172 -1.24 -9.22 -22.46
CA ASN A 172 -0.23 -9.93 -23.25
C ASN A 172 1.23 -9.58 -22.92
N SER A 173 1.93 -8.94 -23.87
CA SER A 173 3.34 -8.53 -23.76
C SER A 173 3.56 -7.47 -22.69
N THR A 174 2.62 -6.52 -22.54
CA THR A 174 2.71 -5.44 -21.55
C THR A 174 2.83 -6.00 -20.14
N TRP A 175 2.05 -7.04 -19.77
CA TRP A 175 2.15 -7.65 -18.45
C TRP A 175 3.55 -8.16 -18.11
N LYS A 176 4.25 -8.72 -19.11
CA LYS A 176 5.60 -9.26 -18.96
C LYS A 176 6.64 -8.15 -18.84
N THR A 177 6.43 -7.01 -19.50
CA THR A 177 7.36 -5.87 -19.46
C THR A 177 7.14 -4.93 -18.29
N LEU A 178 6.02 -5.03 -17.56
CA LEU A 178 5.79 -4.21 -16.37
C LEU A 178 6.93 -4.32 -15.34
N SER A 179 7.26 -3.17 -14.75
CA SER A 179 8.29 -3.08 -13.71
C SER A 179 7.93 -3.95 -12.51
N ARG A 180 8.92 -4.72 -12.04
CA ARG A 180 8.82 -5.60 -10.86
C ARG A 180 9.91 -5.23 -9.87
N SER A 181 9.53 -4.84 -8.66
CA SER A 181 10.48 -4.49 -7.61
C SER A 181 9.85 -4.66 -6.22
N GLY A 182 10.66 -5.12 -5.26
CA GLY A 182 10.19 -5.36 -3.88
C GLY A 182 9.04 -6.38 -3.81
N GLY A 183 9.06 -7.42 -4.66
CA GLY A 183 8.00 -8.43 -4.73
C GLY A 183 6.66 -7.90 -5.25
N GLN A 184 6.67 -6.80 -6.00
CA GLN A 184 5.46 -6.17 -6.52
C GLN A 184 5.56 -5.90 -8.03
N VAL A 185 4.46 -6.13 -8.74
CA VAL A 185 4.22 -5.59 -10.08
C VAL A 185 3.75 -4.15 -9.93
N LYS A 186 4.39 -3.23 -10.67
CA LYS A 186 4.15 -1.79 -10.62
C LYS A 186 3.36 -1.34 -11.84
N PHE A 187 2.40 -0.46 -11.61
CA PHE A 187 1.56 0.13 -12.65
C PHE A 187 1.76 1.65 -12.60
N ASN A 188 2.11 2.24 -13.73
CA ASN A 188 2.16 3.68 -13.91
C ASN A 188 1.01 4.05 -14.84
N VAL A 189 -0.04 4.63 -14.26
CA VAL A 189 -1.23 5.05 -15.02
C VAL A 189 -1.18 6.55 -15.20
N ARG A 190 -1.50 7.01 -16.41
CA ARG A 190 -1.64 8.42 -16.73
C ARG A 190 -3.01 8.72 -17.33
N SER A 191 -3.63 9.83 -16.94
CA SER A 191 -4.78 10.42 -17.62
C SER A 191 -4.31 11.47 -18.64
N ARG A 192 -4.95 11.52 -19.80
CA ARG A 192 -4.75 12.58 -20.80
C ARG A 192 -6.04 12.76 -21.57
N GLN A 193 -6.62 13.96 -21.53
CA GLN A 193 -7.85 14.29 -22.26
C GLN A 193 -9.02 13.34 -21.96
N GLY A 194 -9.11 12.86 -20.71
CA GLY A 194 -10.15 11.92 -20.26
C GLY A 194 -9.89 10.44 -20.59
N GLU A 195 -8.78 10.14 -21.29
CA GLU A 195 -8.33 8.79 -21.56
C GLU A 195 -7.26 8.33 -20.55
N TYR A 196 -7.24 7.03 -20.27
CA TYR A 196 -6.29 6.39 -19.36
C TYR A 196 -5.27 5.56 -20.13
N PHE A 197 -4.01 5.69 -19.76
CA PHE A 197 -2.89 5.00 -20.37
C PHE A 197 -2.08 4.26 -19.30
N LEU A 198 -1.76 2.99 -19.56
CA LEU A 198 -0.75 2.25 -18.81
C LEU A 198 0.61 2.47 -19.47
N LEU A 199 1.55 3.02 -18.72
CA LEU A 199 2.91 3.26 -19.19
C LEU A 199 3.80 2.07 -18.86
N ASP A 200 4.41 1.49 -19.88
CA ASP A 200 5.45 0.48 -19.69
C ASP A 200 6.80 1.14 -19.33
N PRO A 201 7.81 0.38 -18.89
CA PRO A 201 9.12 0.94 -18.54
C PRO A 201 9.89 1.53 -19.73
N ASN A 202 9.56 1.15 -20.97
CA ASN A 202 10.18 1.67 -22.18
C ASN A 202 9.52 2.98 -22.64
N GLY A 203 8.45 3.42 -21.97
CA GLY A 203 7.70 4.64 -22.29
C GLY A 203 6.59 4.43 -23.30
N GLU A 204 6.31 3.18 -23.71
CA GLU A 204 5.15 2.87 -24.54
C GLU A 204 3.87 3.01 -23.71
N ALA A 205 2.89 3.71 -24.28
CA ALA A 205 1.61 3.97 -23.63
C ALA A 205 0.52 3.07 -24.21
N LEU A 206 0.03 2.12 -23.42
CA LEU A 206 -1.12 1.31 -23.77
C LEU A 206 -2.41 2.04 -23.35
N ASN A 207 -3.28 2.38 -24.30
CA ASN A 207 -4.60 2.93 -23.96
C ASN A 207 -5.45 1.84 -23.25
N ILE A 208 -5.77 2.09 -21.99
CA ILE A 208 -6.57 1.22 -21.13
C ILE A 208 -7.98 1.75 -20.88
N SER A 209 -8.37 2.86 -21.52
CA SER A 209 -9.69 3.48 -21.36
C SER A 209 -10.83 2.52 -21.66
N LYS A 210 -10.63 1.62 -22.64
CA LYS A 210 -11.60 0.57 -22.99
C LYS A 210 -11.91 -0.40 -21.84
N TYR A 211 -11.14 -0.38 -20.75
CA TYR A 211 -11.33 -1.26 -19.59
C TYR A 211 -12.01 -0.58 -18.39
N ARG A 212 -12.32 0.72 -18.51
CA ARG A 212 -12.99 1.48 -17.45
C ARG A 212 -14.39 0.92 -17.22
N GLY A 213 -14.73 0.61 -15.97
CA GLY A 213 -16.05 0.09 -15.59
C GLY A 213 -16.46 -1.22 -16.28
N LYS A 214 -15.53 -1.99 -16.86
CA LYS A 214 -15.80 -3.31 -17.48
C LYS A 214 -16.04 -4.41 -16.43
N TYR A 215 -17.08 -4.26 -15.63
CA TYR A 215 -17.41 -5.18 -14.53
C TYR A 215 -17.79 -6.60 -14.97
N GLN A 216 -18.17 -6.80 -16.24
CA GLN A 216 -18.57 -8.12 -16.74
C GLN A 216 -17.46 -9.16 -16.64
N VAL A 217 -16.20 -8.73 -16.65
CA VAL A 217 -15.01 -9.59 -16.46
C VAL A 217 -14.98 -10.23 -15.06
N LEU A 218 -15.70 -9.67 -14.08
CA LEU A 218 -15.64 -10.09 -12.68
C LEU A 218 -16.78 -11.01 -12.25
N LYS A 219 -17.66 -11.41 -13.17
CA LYS A 219 -18.84 -12.21 -12.88
C LYS A 219 -18.55 -13.71 -12.77
#